data_AF-A0A290HVR1-F1
#
_entry.id   AF-A0A290HVR1-F1
#
_cell.length_a   1.000
_cell.length_b   1.000
_cell.length_c   1.000
_cell.angle_alpha   90.00
_cell.angle_beta   90.00
_cell.angle_gamma   90.00
#
_symmetry.space_group_name_H-M   'P 1'
#
loop_
_entity.id
_entity.type
_entity.pdbx_description
1 polymer ?
#
loop_
_entity_poly.entity_id
_entity_poly.type
_entity_poly.pdbx_seq_one_letter_code
_entity_poly.pdbx_strand_id
1 'polypeptide(L)'
;MKYLKIMIILFFYSSFLYSDEILLIHSYNKGLKWSDGISRGIEDIMLKHPQYELTTEYMDSKKIESENYFDELLDLYRKKFRNRQYNAIIVADNYAYDFVLKYHHELFPNTPVIFCGVENFNPKELDTYLKKYVTGVIE
;
A
#
# COMPACT_ATOMS: atom_id res chain seq x y z
N MET A 1 -24.72 34.56 -14.73
CA MET A 1 -24.60 34.09 -13.32
C MET A 1 -25.08 32.65 -13.10
N LYS A 2 -26.17 32.19 -13.71
CA LYS A 2 -26.68 30.81 -13.55
C LYS A 2 -25.69 29.72 -14.01
N TYR A 3 -25.05 29.92 -15.16
CA TYR A 3 -24.06 28.97 -15.72
C TYR A 3 -22.76 28.91 -14.92
N LEU A 4 -22.32 30.02 -14.33
CA LEU A 4 -21.14 30.08 -13.48
C LEU A 4 -21.33 29.24 -12.19
N LYS A 5 -22.53 29.27 -11.60
CA LYS A 5 -22.87 28.42 -10.45
C LYS A 5 -22.88 26.93 -10.81
N ILE A 6 -23.40 26.56 -11.98
CA ILE A 6 -23.39 25.16 -12.46
C ILE A 6 -21.96 24.67 -12.70
N MET A 7 -21.09 25.52 -13.27
CA MET A 7 -19.69 25.19 -13.51
C MET A 7 -18.90 25.00 -12.20
N ILE A 8 -19.15 25.83 -11.19
CA ILE A 8 -18.54 25.68 -9.86
C ILE A 8 -19.01 24.37 -9.20
N ILE A 9 -20.30 24.04 -9.27
CA ILE A 9 -20.83 22.79 -8.70
C ILE A 9 -20.17 21.58 -9.39
N LEU A 10 -20.07 21.56 -10.72
CA LEU A 10 -19.43 20.45 -11.45
C LEU A 10 -17.94 20.30 -11.11
N PHE A 11 -17.22 21.40 -10.86
CA PHE A 11 -15.82 21.39 -10.45
C PHE A 11 -15.61 20.82 -9.03
N PHE A 12 -16.55 21.09 -8.11
CA PHE A 12 -16.52 20.47 -6.77
C PHE A 12 -16.86 18.97 -6.83
N TYR A 13 -17.77 18.54 -7.70
CA TYR A 13 -18.08 17.12 -7.89
C TYR A 13 -16.90 16.33 -8.47
N SER A 14 -16.16 16.87 -9.44
CA SER A 14 -14.98 16.18 -9.99
C SER A 14 -13.86 16.02 -8.96
N SER A 15 -13.76 16.95 -8.02
CA SER A 15 -12.78 16.89 -6.92
C SER A 15 -13.10 15.81 -5.89
N PHE A 16 -14.37 15.40 -5.79
CA PHE A 16 -14.87 14.34 -4.91
C PHE A 16 -14.81 12.94 -5.54
N LEU A 17 -14.36 12.81 -6.79
CA LEU A 17 -14.20 11.51 -7.47
C LEU A 17 -12.85 10.85 -7.17
N TYR A 18 -12.08 11.35 -6.21
CA TYR A 18 -10.88 10.63 -5.76
C TYR A 18 -11.35 9.42 -4.93
N SER A 19 -11.14 8.22 -5.46
CA SER A 19 -11.43 6.97 -4.75
C SER A 19 -10.55 6.86 -3.51
N ASP A 20 -11.11 6.40 -2.40
CA ASP A 20 -10.35 6.16 -1.17
C ASP A 20 -9.46 4.93 -1.38
N GLU A 21 -8.21 5.16 -1.81
CA GLU A 21 -7.38 4.08 -2.30
C GLU A 21 -6.58 3.39 -1.18
N ILE A 22 -6.55 2.05 -1.19
CA ILE A 22 -5.72 1.20 -0.34
C ILE A 22 -4.72 0.48 -1.23
N LEU A 23 -3.44 0.54 -0.85
CA LEU A 23 -2.37 -0.19 -1.54
C LEU A 23 -2.05 -1.48 -0.79
N LEU A 24 -2.12 -2.63 -1.46
CA LEU A 24 -1.61 -3.91 -0.97
C LEU A 24 -0.28 -4.23 -1.66
N ILE A 25 0.77 -4.43 -0.88
CA ILE A 25 2.09 -4.84 -1.39
C ILE A 25 2.41 -6.24 -0.87
N HIS A 26 2.55 -7.20 -1.78
CA HIS A 26 3.02 -8.54 -1.48
C HIS A 26 4.52 -8.67 -1.66
N SER A 27 5.17 -9.33 -0.71
CA SER A 27 6.58 -9.74 -0.82
C SER A 27 6.83 -10.65 -2.03
N TYR A 28 5.90 -11.55 -2.33
CA TYR A 28 6.06 -12.60 -3.33
C TYR A 28 5.06 -12.45 -4.47
N ASN A 29 5.12 -13.33 -5.47
CA ASN A 29 4.29 -13.26 -6.65
C ASN A 29 2.88 -13.84 -6.46
N LYS A 30 1.92 -13.33 -7.24
CA LYS A 30 0.61 -13.97 -7.45
C LYS A 30 0.77 -15.41 -7.95
N GLY A 31 -0.12 -16.29 -7.53
CA GLY A 31 -0.09 -17.74 -7.83
C GLY A 31 0.57 -18.58 -6.74
N LEU A 32 1.18 -17.97 -5.71
CA LEU A 32 1.60 -18.67 -4.51
C LEU A 32 0.41 -18.83 -3.56
N LYS A 33 0.19 -20.04 -3.05
CA LYS A 33 -0.94 -20.36 -2.15
C LYS A 33 -1.06 -19.38 -0.98
N TRP A 34 0.06 -18.93 -0.44
CA TRP A 34 0.10 -17.98 0.67
C TRP A 34 -0.35 -16.58 0.26
N SER A 35 0.33 -15.99 -0.74
CA SER A 35 -0.01 -14.66 -1.27
C SER A 35 -1.46 -14.60 -1.76
N ASP A 36 -1.91 -15.61 -2.51
CA ASP A 36 -3.30 -15.71 -2.98
C ASP A 36 -4.30 -15.96 -1.85
N GLY A 37 -3.87 -16.55 -0.74
CA GLY A 37 -4.68 -16.68 0.48
C GLY A 37 -4.94 -15.33 1.13
N ILE A 38 -3.88 -14.54 1.30
CA ILE A 38 -3.95 -13.18 1.84
C ILE A 38 -4.78 -12.28 0.92
N SER A 39 -4.51 -12.25 -0.39
CA SER A 39 -5.26 -11.41 -1.33
C SER A 39 -6.75 -11.72 -1.28
N ARG A 40 -7.15 -13.00 -1.30
CA ARG A 40 -8.57 -13.39 -1.21
C ARG A 40 -9.23 -12.90 0.07
N GLY A 41 -8.56 -13.04 1.22
CA GLY A 41 -9.11 -12.57 2.50
C GLY A 41 -9.34 -11.05 2.51
N ILE A 42 -8.42 -10.29 1.92
CA ILE A 42 -8.54 -8.83 1.79
C ILE A 42 -9.64 -8.48 0.78
N GLU A 43 -9.62 -9.07 -0.41
CA GLU A 43 -10.59 -8.84 -1.49
C GLU A 43 -12.03 -9.13 -1.02
N ASP A 44 -12.27 -10.20 -0.27
CA ASP A 44 -13.57 -10.56 0.29
C ASP A 44 -14.15 -9.49 1.24
N ILE A 45 -13.28 -8.77 1.95
CA ILE A 45 -13.68 -7.64 2.79
C ILE A 45 -13.89 -6.39 1.94
N MET A 46 -12.99 -6.10 0.99
CA MET A 46 -13.09 -4.94 0.10
C MET A 46 -14.38 -4.95 -0.71
N LEU A 47 -14.89 -6.11 -1.12
CA LEU A 47 -16.19 -6.25 -1.78
C LEU A 47 -17.38 -5.70 -0.97
N LYS A 48 -17.25 -5.66 0.37
CA LYS A 48 -18.28 -5.12 1.27
C LYS A 48 -18.15 -3.61 1.47
N HIS A 49 -17.05 -3.01 1.00
CA HIS A 49 -16.73 -1.60 1.15
C HIS A 49 -16.36 -0.97 -0.20
N PRO A 50 -17.33 -0.85 -1.13
CA PRO A 50 -17.08 -0.41 -2.51
C PRO A 50 -16.64 1.06 -2.65
N GLN A 51 -16.67 1.84 -1.56
CA GLN A 51 -16.11 3.18 -1.53
C GLN A 51 -14.57 3.19 -1.57
N TYR A 52 -13.93 2.06 -1.22
CA TYR A 52 -12.49 1.91 -1.28
C TYR A 52 -12.05 1.16 -2.54
N GLU A 53 -10.97 1.61 -3.16
CA GLU A 53 -10.30 0.91 -4.25
C GLU A 53 -9.07 0.19 -3.73
N LEU A 54 -8.87 -1.07 -4.15
CA LEU A 54 -7.68 -1.84 -3.82
C LEU A 54 -6.73 -1.88 -5.01
N THR A 55 -5.57 -1.23 -4.90
CA THR A 55 -4.44 -1.49 -5.80
C THR A 55 -3.55 -2.56 -5.19
N THR A 56 -3.12 -3.53 -5.99
CA THR A 56 -2.22 -4.60 -5.54
C THR A 56 -0.92 -4.60 -6.33
N GLU A 57 0.20 -4.67 -5.61
CA GLU A 57 1.55 -4.77 -6.13
C GLU A 57 2.22 -6.04 -5.62
N TYR A 58 2.96 -6.71 -6.49
CA TYR A 58 3.73 -7.90 -6.15
C TYR A 58 5.20 -7.59 -6.39
N MET A 59 6.02 -7.81 -5.36
CA MET A 59 7.46 -7.59 -5.42
C MET A 59 8.20 -8.81 -5.94
N ASP A 60 7.54 -9.94 -6.20
CA ASP A 60 8.15 -11.11 -6.85
C ASP A 60 9.52 -11.54 -6.26
N SER A 61 9.78 -11.31 -4.97
CA SER A 61 11.13 -11.40 -4.38
C SER A 61 11.72 -12.81 -4.35
N LYS A 62 10.88 -13.83 -4.51
CA LYS A 62 11.28 -15.24 -4.69
C LYS A 62 11.64 -15.62 -6.13
N LYS A 63 11.45 -14.71 -7.09
CA LYS A 63 11.73 -14.94 -8.52
C LYS A 63 12.88 -14.09 -9.05
N ILE A 64 13.27 -13.04 -8.31
CA ILE A 64 14.22 -12.06 -8.79
C ILE A 64 15.49 -12.16 -7.96
N GLU A 65 16.56 -12.59 -8.62
CA GLU A 65 17.90 -12.72 -8.07
C GLU A 65 18.73 -11.51 -8.52
N SER A 66 18.45 -10.34 -7.95
CA SER A 66 19.25 -9.13 -8.16
C SER A 66 19.67 -8.56 -6.80
N GLU A 67 20.97 -8.33 -6.63
CA GLU A 67 21.51 -7.72 -5.40
C GLU A 67 20.99 -6.29 -5.19
N ASN A 68 20.64 -5.60 -6.28
CA ASN A 68 20.14 -4.22 -6.25
C ASN A 68 18.61 -4.14 -6.31
N TYR A 69 17.91 -5.27 -6.14
CA TYR A 69 16.48 -5.33 -6.43
C TYR A 69 15.64 -4.35 -5.58
N PHE A 70 16.08 -4.10 -4.34
CA PHE A 70 15.46 -3.13 -3.46
C PHE A 70 15.49 -1.70 -4.03
N ASP A 71 16.61 -1.29 -4.63
CA ASP A 71 16.75 0.05 -5.18
C ASP A 71 16.05 0.17 -6.56
N GLU A 72 16.04 -0.91 -7.33
CA GLU A 72 15.25 -1.00 -8.58
C GLU A 72 13.75 -0.87 -8.31
N LEU A 73 13.25 -1.52 -7.25
CA LEU A 73 11.87 -1.38 -6.79
C LEU A 73 11.57 0.02 -6.29
N LEU A 74 12.49 0.67 -5.58
CA LEU A 74 12.33 2.07 -5.16
C LEU A 74 12.15 2.99 -6.37
N ASP A 75 12.99 2.85 -7.40
CA ASP A 75 12.88 3.67 -8.61
C ASP A 75 11.59 3.40 -9.40
N LEU A 76 11.14 2.15 -9.43
CA LEU A 76 9.83 1.80 -10.00
C LEU A 76 8.69 2.44 -9.19
N TYR A 77 8.70 2.29 -7.88
CA TYR A 77 7.63 2.74 -6.99
C TYR A 77 7.57 4.26 -6.84
N ARG A 78 8.71 4.95 -6.91
CA ARG A 78 8.75 6.41 -7.10
C ARG A 78 7.93 6.84 -8.31
N LYS A 79 8.03 6.11 -9.43
CA LYS A 79 7.27 6.43 -10.65
C LYS A 79 5.80 6.04 -10.51
N LYS A 80 5.52 4.83 -9.99
CA LYS A 80 4.15 4.32 -9.87
C LYS A 80 3.29 5.11 -8.88
N PHE A 81 3.89 5.58 -7.78
CA PHE A 81 3.15 6.17 -6.66
C PHE A 81 3.20 7.70 -6.62
N ARG A 82 3.99 8.36 -7.49
CA ARG A 82 4.24 9.81 -7.47
C ARG A 82 2.99 10.69 -7.30
N ASN A 83 1.91 10.33 -8.00
CA ASN A 83 0.67 11.11 -8.06
C ASN A 83 -0.50 10.37 -7.41
N ARG A 84 -0.22 9.36 -6.59
CA ARG A 84 -1.23 8.56 -5.88
C ARG A 84 -1.17 8.91 -4.40
N GLN A 85 -2.34 9.07 -3.79
CA GLN A 85 -2.49 9.20 -2.36
C GLN A 85 -3.25 7.98 -1.87
N TYR A 86 -2.66 7.26 -0.92
CA TYR A 86 -3.26 6.09 -0.32
C TYR A 86 -3.75 6.45 1.08
N ASN A 87 -4.92 5.96 1.44
CA ASN A 87 -5.45 6.08 2.79
C ASN A 87 -4.78 5.09 3.74
N ALA A 88 -4.32 3.95 3.22
CA ALA A 88 -3.58 2.94 3.95
C ALA A 88 -2.73 2.09 3.01
N ILE A 89 -1.62 1.58 3.55
CA ILE A 89 -0.78 0.57 2.91
C ILE A 89 -0.93 -0.73 3.70
N ILE A 90 -1.25 -1.83 3.02
CA ILE A 90 -1.21 -3.18 3.57
C ILE A 90 0.05 -3.84 3.02
N VAL A 91 0.86 -4.43 3.90
CA VAL A 91 2.07 -5.17 3.51
C VAL A 91 1.95 -6.62 3.94
N ALA A 92 2.31 -7.52 3.02
CA ALA A 92 2.26 -8.96 3.25
C ALA A 92 3.66 -9.56 3.19
N ASP A 93 4.06 -10.19 4.30
CA ASP A 93 5.34 -10.83 4.57
C ASP A 93 6.56 -9.88 4.68
N ASN A 94 7.68 -10.41 5.17
CA ASN A 94 8.85 -9.64 5.60
C ASN A 94 9.48 -8.76 4.51
N TYR A 95 9.58 -9.20 3.25
CA TYR A 95 10.26 -8.44 2.21
C TYR A 95 9.55 -7.11 1.89
N ALA A 96 8.21 -7.14 1.80
CA ALA A 96 7.38 -5.96 1.62
C ALA A 96 7.36 -5.08 2.87
N TYR A 97 7.28 -5.70 4.05
CA TYR A 97 7.36 -4.98 5.32
C TYR A 97 8.66 -4.19 5.44
N ASP A 98 9.81 -4.84 5.28
CA ASP A 98 11.13 -4.22 5.36
C ASP A 98 11.30 -3.10 4.34
N PHE A 99 10.79 -3.31 3.11
CA PHE A 99 10.84 -2.31 2.05
C PHE A 99 10.04 -1.07 2.39
N VAL A 100 8.78 -1.27 2.78
CA VAL A 100 7.88 -0.18 3.08
C VAL A 100 8.37 0.59 4.29
N LEU A 101 8.89 -0.08 5.32
CA LEU A 101 9.45 0.64 6.48
C LEU A 101 10.68 1.45 6.12
N LYS A 102 11.61 0.88 5.33
CA LYS A 102 12.84 1.57 4.89
C LYS A 102 12.53 2.86 4.12
N TYR A 103 11.53 2.82 3.24
CA TYR A 103 11.21 3.94 2.34
C TYR A 103 9.90 4.65 2.68
N HIS A 104 9.31 4.40 3.86
CA HIS A 104 8.00 4.94 4.26
C HIS A 104 7.95 6.45 4.17
N HIS A 105 8.95 7.12 4.74
CA HIS A 105 9.00 8.59 4.77
C HIS A 105 9.05 9.19 3.36
N GLU A 106 9.63 8.47 2.39
CA GLU A 106 9.77 8.93 1.01
C GLU A 106 8.53 8.61 0.16
N LEU A 107 8.05 7.37 0.22
CA LEU A 107 7.00 6.86 -0.66
C LEU A 107 5.60 7.05 -0.09
N PHE A 108 5.46 7.03 1.24
CA PHE A 108 4.16 6.97 1.94
C PHE A 108 4.10 7.94 3.13
N PRO A 109 4.49 9.22 2.96
CA PRO A 109 4.58 10.14 4.09
C PRO A 109 3.24 10.25 4.81
N ASN A 110 3.26 10.03 6.13
CA ASN A 110 2.09 10.07 7.01
C ASN A 110 0.96 9.07 6.70
N THR A 111 1.21 8.08 5.85
CA THR A 111 0.21 7.06 5.52
C THR A 111 0.35 5.87 6.49
N PRO A 112 -0.74 5.36 7.08
CA PRO A 112 -0.68 4.19 7.95
C PRO A 112 -0.31 2.93 7.16
N VAL A 113 0.48 2.06 7.80
CA VAL A 113 0.91 0.75 7.29
C VAL A 113 0.34 -0.35 8.19
N ILE A 114 -0.36 -1.30 7.58
CA ILE A 114 -0.93 -2.47 8.23
C ILE A 114 -0.18 -3.71 7.70
N PHE A 115 0.58 -4.38 8.56
CA PHE A 115 1.31 -5.58 8.16
C PHE A 115 0.56 -6.87 8.50
N CYS A 116 0.79 -7.91 7.69
CA CYS A 116 0.32 -9.27 7.93
C CYS A 116 1.35 -10.29 7.42
N GLY A 117 1.38 -11.49 8.00
CA GLY A 117 2.34 -12.53 7.62
C GLY A 117 3.81 -12.18 7.94
N VAL A 118 4.03 -11.24 8.85
CA VAL A 118 5.39 -10.84 9.26
C VAL A 118 5.84 -11.74 10.40
N GLU A 119 6.95 -12.43 10.18
CA GLU A 119 7.65 -13.18 11.22
C GLU A 119 8.59 -12.26 12.03
N ASN A 120 8.85 -12.62 13.28
CA ASN A 120 9.86 -11.98 14.14
C ASN A 120 9.68 -10.47 14.38
N PHE A 121 8.46 -9.94 14.32
CA PHE A 121 8.19 -8.53 14.59
C PHE A 121 8.57 -8.13 16.02
N ASN A 122 9.41 -7.10 16.16
CA ASN A 122 9.77 -6.51 17.45
C ASN A 122 9.48 -4.99 17.46
N PRO A 123 8.47 -4.52 18.22
CA PRO A 123 8.13 -3.09 18.30
C PRO A 123 9.26 -2.18 18.79
N LYS A 124 10.27 -2.74 19.47
CA LYS A 124 11.41 -1.97 19.99
C LYS A 124 12.39 -1.57 18.88
N GLU A 125 12.43 -2.34 17.79
CA GLU A 125 13.31 -2.10 16.63
C GLU A 125 12.71 -1.10 15.65
N LEU A 126 11.41 -0.80 15.77
CA LEU A 126 10.74 0.17 14.95
C LEU A 126 11.22 1.59 15.25
N ASP A 127 11.54 2.34 14.21
CA ASP A 127 11.91 3.75 14.34
C ASP A 127 10.80 4.55 15.05
N THR A 128 11.19 5.56 15.84
CA THR A 128 10.24 6.33 16.66
C THR A 128 9.19 7.05 15.80
N TYR A 129 9.56 7.50 14.61
CA TYR A 129 8.62 8.09 13.66
C TYR A 129 7.59 7.06 13.16
N LEU A 130 8.00 5.81 12.95
CA LEU A 130 7.13 4.77 12.39
C LEU A 130 6.15 4.18 13.42
N LYS A 131 6.45 4.26 14.72
CA LYS A 131 5.58 3.73 15.80
C LYS A 131 4.14 4.24 15.78
N LYS A 132 3.89 5.41 15.21
CA LYS A 132 2.53 6.00 15.07
C LYS A 132 1.80 5.59 13.78
N TYR A 133 2.51 5.03 12.81
CA TYR A 133 1.96 4.70 11.50
C TYR A 133 1.87 3.20 11.25
N VAL A 134 2.63 2.36 11.96
CA VAL A 134 2.72 0.93 11.70
C VAL A 134 1.94 0.13 12.73
N THR A 135 1.09 -0.76 12.26
CA THR A 135 0.35 -1.75 13.06
C THR A 135 0.18 -3.03 12.25
N GLY A 136 -0.25 -4.14 12.84
CA GLY A 136 -0.44 -5.37 12.09
C GLY A 136 -0.63 -6.62 12.93
N VAL A 137 -0.64 -7.76 12.23
CA VAL A 137 -0.77 -9.10 12.79
C VAL A 137 0.48 -9.91 12.43
N ILE A 138 1.11 -10.50 13.44
CA ILE A 138 2.26 -11.40 13.28
C ILE A 138 1.79 -12.80 12.89
N GLU A 139 2.69 -13.60 12.31
CA GLU A 139 2.47 -15.04 12.13
C GLU A 139 2.59 -15.82 13.45
#